data_AF-A0A942CXA4-F1
#
_entry.id   AF-A0A942CXA4-F1
#
_cell.length_a   1.000
_cell.length_b   1.000
_cell.length_c   1.000
_cell.angle_alpha   90.00
_cell.angle_beta   90.00
_cell.angle_gamma   90.00
#
_symmetry.space_group_name_H-M   'P 1'
#
loop_
_entity.id
_entity.type
_entity.pdbx_description
1 polymer ?
#
loop_
_entity_poly.entity_id
_entity_poly.type
_entity_poly.pdbx_seq_one_letter_code
_entity_poly.pdbx_strand_id
1 'polypeptide(L)' 'GYSFALTANPSGASTALVLFTANADPQGPSSGTRHFFVDQTGVIRYNQAAPATVTDNALQ' A
#
# COMPACT_ATOMS: atom_id res chain seq x y z
N GLY A 1 -4.04 12.77 -8.99
CA GLY A 1 -4.73 11.93 -8.00
C GLY A 1 -4.05 10.59 -7.86
N TYR A 2 -4.56 9.73 -6.99
CA TYR A 2 -4.02 8.40 -6.72
C TYR A 2 -5.03 7.32 -7.09
N SER A 3 -4.56 6.18 -7.62
CA SER A 3 -5.34 4.95 -7.67
C SER A 3 -5.06 4.12 -6.43
N PHE A 4 -6.11 3.58 -5.85
CA PHE A 4 -6.03 2.77 -4.64
C PHE A 4 -6.36 1.31 -4.98
N ALA A 5 -5.49 0.39 -4.55
CA ALA A 5 -5.73 -1.04 -4.63
C ALA A 5 -5.73 -1.63 -3.23
N LEU A 6 -6.85 -2.26 -2.83
CA LEU A 6 -7.01 -2.93 -1.55
C LEU A 6 -7.08 -4.44 -1.77
N THR A 7 -6.25 -5.19 -1.07
CA THR A 7 -6.36 -6.65 -0.96
C THR A 7 -6.72 -6.97 0.48
N ALA A 8 -7.93 -7.47 0.72
CA ALA A 8 -8.41 -7.87 2.03
C ALA A 8 -8.52 -9.39 2.12
N ASN A 9 -8.11 -9.96 3.25
CA ASN A 9 -8.25 -11.38 3.60
C ASN A 9 -7.88 -12.35 2.45
N PRO A 10 -6.58 -12.45 2.08
CA PRO A 10 -6.14 -13.30 0.97
C PRO A 10 -6.35 -14.81 1.20
N SER A 11 -6.84 -15.22 2.39
CA SER A 11 -6.97 -16.64 2.78
C SER A 11 -8.42 -17.17 2.84
N GLY A 12 -9.44 -16.32 2.67
CA GLY A 12 -10.84 -16.73 2.81
C GLY A 12 -11.22 -17.24 4.21
N ALA A 13 -10.38 -16.99 5.22
CA ALA A 13 -10.57 -17.49 6.57
C ALA A 13 -11.74 -16.76 7.26
N SER A 14 -12.63 -17.52 7.88
CA SER A 14 -13.81 -17.07 8.64
C SER A 14 -13.47 -16.35 9.96
N THR A 15 -12.20 -16.33 10.37
CA THR A 15 -11.75 -15.62 11.57
C THR A 15 -11.17 -14.28 11.14
N ALA A 16 -11.60 -13.19 11.77
CA ALA A 16 -11.16 -11.84 11.46
C ALA A 16 -9.68 -11.59 11.84
N LEU A 17 -8.76 -12.26 11.15
CA LEU A 17 -7.43 -11.74 10.94
C LEU A 17 -7.60 -10.63 9.91
N VAL A 18 -7.54 -9.37 10.35
CA VAL A 18 -7.61 -8.20 9.47
C VAL A 18 -6.28 -8.11 8.72
N LEU A 19 -5.99 -9.12 7.89
CA LEU A 19 -4.89 -9.12 6.96
C LEU A 19 -5.34 -8.31 5.76
N PHE A 20 -4.66 -7.20 5.54
CA PHE A 20 -4.87 -6.40 4.36
C PHE A 20 -3.55 -5.83 3.88
N THR A 21 -3.51 -5.52 2.60
CA THR A 21 -2.53 -4.61 2.02
C THR A 21 -3.28 -3.57 1.20
N ALA A 22 -2.83 -2.33 1.27
CA ALA A 22 -3.32 -1.26 0.43
C ALA A 22 -2.15 -0.55 -0.25
N ASN A 23 -2.32 -0.28 -1.54
CA ASN A 23 -1.40 0.50 -2.34
C ASN A 23 -2.07 1.78 -2.81
N ALA A 24 -1.30 2.86 -2.88
CA ALA A 24 -1.71 4.10 -3.53
C ALA A 24 -0.66 4.52 -4.55
N ASP A 25 -1.03 4.49 -5.83
CA ASP A 25 -0.13 4.79 -6.95
C ASP A 25 -0.50 6.11 -7.63
N PRO A 26 0.48 7.00 -7.90
CA PRO A 26 0.22 8.27 -8.55
C PRO A 26 -0.30 8.05 -9.97
N GLN A 27 -1.37 8.75 -10.34
CA GLN A 27 -1.98 8.65 -11.68
C GLN A 27 -1.22 9.41 -12.78
N GLY A 28 -0.18 10.15 -12.39
CA GLY A 28 0.65 10.91 -13.32
C GLY A 28 1.55 11.90 -12.58
N PRO A 29 2.46 12.57 -13.30
CA PRO A 29 3.53 13.38 -12.70
C PRO A 29 3.05 14.51 -11.78
N SER A 30 1.86 15.06 -12.04
CA SER A 30 1.24 16.12 -11.22
C SER A 30 0.77 15.64 -9.85
N SER A 31 0.72 14.33 -9.61
CA SER A 31 0.29 13.73 -8.33
C SER A 31 1.45 13.48 -7.38
N GLY A 32 2.68 13.71 -7.84
CA GLY A 32 3.91 13.26 -7.19
C GLY A 32 4.42 11.93 -7.75
N THR A 33 5.61 11.53 -7.30
CA THR A 33 6.30 10.30 -7.75
C THR A 33 6.25 9.19 -6.71
N ARG A 34 5.74 9.47 -5.50
CA ARG A 34 5.70 8.49 -4.41
C ARG A 34 4.52 7.55 -4.59
N HIS A 35 4.83 6.26 -4.62
CA HIS A 35 3.93 5.15 -4.42
C HIS A 35 3.90 4.81 -2.94
N PHE A 36 2.73 4.45 -2.40
CA PHE A 36 2.56 4.12 -0.99
C PHE A 36 2.06 2.71 -0.79
N PHE A 37 2.45 2.14 0.35
CA PHE A 37 2.01 0.83 0.83
C PHE A 37 1.65 0.93 2.31
N VAL A 38 0.59 0.24 2.73
CA VAL A 38 0.26 0.02 4.13
C VAL A 38 -0.38 -1.35 4.29
N ASP A 39 -0.14 -2.01 5.42
CA ASP A 39 -0.75 -3.28 5.81
C ASP A 39 -1.34 -3.21 7.22
N GLN A 40 -1.70 -4.36 7.79
CA GLN A 40 -2.25 -4.46 9.14
C GLN A 40 -1.37 -3.89 10.26
N THR A 41 -0.09 -3.63 10.01
CA THR A 41 0.80 -2.96 10.98
C THR A 41 0.52 -1.47 11.11
N GLY A 42 -0.18 -0.87 10.14
CA GLY A 42 -0.40 0.58 10.07
C GLY A 42 0.83 1.38 9.64
N VAL A 43 1.97 0.74 9.39
CA VAL A 43 3.19 1.41 8.90
C VAL A 43 3.02 1.77 7.44
N ILE A 44 3.01 3.07 7.15
CA ILE A 44 3.04 3.57 5.77
C ILE A 44 4.48 3.50 5.26
N ARG A 45 4.66 2.87 4.11
CA ARG A 45 5.94 2.74 3.39
C ARG A 45 5.84 3.44 2.04
N TYR A 46 6.97 3.79 1.45
CA TYR A 46 6.98 4.45 0.14
C TYR A 46 8.13 4.04 -0.78
N ASN A 47 7.88 4.16 -2.07
CA ASN A 47 8.87 3.99 -3.15
C ASN A 47 8.63 5.07 -4.21
N GLN A 48 9.68 5.65 -4.81
CA GLN A 48 9.54 6.75 -5.79
C GLN A 48 9.58 6.28 -7.25
N ALA A 49 9.90 5.02 -7.50
CA ALA A 49 10.16 4.50 -8.84
C ALA A 49 9.18 3.40 -9.26
N ALA A 50 8.57 2.70 -8.31
CA ALA A 50 7.68 1.57 -8.55
C ALA A 50 6.63 1.45 -7.42
N PRO A 51 5.55 0.66 -7.61
CA PRO A 51 4.60 0.36 -6.55
C PRO A 51 5.29 -0.10 -5.26
N ALA A 52 4.96 0.54 -4.15
CA ALA A 52 5.58 0.25 -2.86
C ALA A 52 5.13 -1.10 -2.30
N THR A 53 5.96 -1.69 -1.46
CA THR A 53 5.79 -3.03 -0.88
C THR A 53 6.16 -3.03 0.60
N VAL A 54 5.93 -4.16 1.27
CA VAL A 54 6.29 -4.35 2.69
C VAL A 54 7.79 -4.21 2.97
N THR A 55 8.65 -4.39 1.96
CA THR A 55 10.11 -4.29 2.12
C THR A 55 10.64 -2.87 1.93
N ASP A 56 9.81 -1.93 1.48
CA ASP A 56 10.22 -0.52 1.34
C ASP A 56 10.33 0.17 2.69
N ASN A 57 11.04 1.31 2.69
CA ASN A 57 11.26 2.10 3.89
C ASN A 57 9.95 2.70 4.41
N ALA A 58 9.82 2.74 5.74
CA ALA A 58 8.74 3.48 6.38
C ALA A 58 8.85 4.97 6.04
N LEU A 59 7.69 5.61 5.86
CA LEU A 59 7.59 7.05 5.72
C LEU A 59 7.95 7.70 7.07
N GLN A 60 9.03 8.48 7.09
CA GLN A 60 9.42 9.32 8.24
C GLN A 60 8.85 10.73 8.11
#